data_AF-A0A1C7IG24-F1
#
_entry.id   AF-A0A1C7IG24-F1
#
_cell.length_a   1.000
_cell.length_b   1.000
_cell.length_c   1.000
_cell.angle_alpha   90.00
_cell.angle_beta   90.00
_cell.angle_gamma   90.00
#
_symmetry.space_group_name_H-M   'P 1'
#
loop_
_entity.id
_entity.type
_entity.pdbx_description
1 polymer ?
#
loop_
_entity_poly.entity_id
_entity_poly.type
_entity_poly.pdbx_seq_one_letter_code
_entity_poly.pdbx_strand_id
1 'polypeptide(L)'
;MSVHKYEGLTTEWLEMVRDNRKNGGIQHDYDIMIGPVANDDTMVTVNRFVQGIYTAEEAISRLRFSKANDQVTFHTEQAVSCLKLIRRYQVG
;
A
#
# COMPACT_ATOMS: atom_id res chain seq x y z
N MET A 1 7.70 12.78 12.80
CA MET A 1 6.57 11.89 12.54
C MET A 1 5.63 12.48 11.50
N SER A 2 5.93 12.20 10.24
CA SER A 2 5.12 12.47 9.06
C SER A 2 4.26 11.25 8.72
N VAL A 3 2.99 11.46 8.41
CA VAL A 3 2.05 10.40 8.06
C VAL A 3 1.44 10.72 6.71
N HIS A 4 1.45 9.75 5.80
CA HIS A 4 0.75 9.84 4.53
C HIS A 4 -0.37 8.81 4.46
N LYS A 5 -1.54 9.22 3.99
CA LYS A 5 -2.72 8.36 3.86
C LYS A 5 -3.26 8.44 2.43
N TYR A 6 -3.36 7.29 1.78
CA TYR A 6 -4.07 7.13 0.53
C TYR A 6 -5.57 7.05 0.79
N GLU A 7 -6.37 7.76 -0.01
CA GLU A 7 -7.83 7.77 0.09
C GLU A 7 -8.50 6.60 -0.66
N GLY A 8 -7.83 5.44 -0.70
CA GLY A 8 -8.30 4.22 -1.35
C GLY A 8 -7.50 3.85 -2.61
N LEU A 9 -8.12 3.06 -3.49
CA LEU A 9 -7.53 2.57 -4.73
C LEU A 9 -7.49 3.70 -5.77
N THR A 10 -6.63 4.69 -5.54
CA THR A 10 -6.45 5.88 -6.39
C THR A 10 -5.30 5.67 -7.38
N THR A 11 -5.23 6.54 -8.40
CA THR A 11 -4.09 6.54 -9.33
C THR A 11 -2.78 6.78 -8.60
N GLU A 12 -2.76 7.69 -7.63
CA GLU A 12 -1.59 7.98 -6.79
C GLU A 12 -1.09 6.72 -6.05
N TRP A 13 -2.02 5.94 -5.50
CA TRP A 13 -1.71 4.66 -4.86
C TRP A 13 -1.15 3.65 -5.86
N LEU A 14 -1.77 3.52 -7.05
CA LEU A 14 -1.27 2.63 -8.11
C LEU A 14 0.15 2.98 -8.52
N GLU A 15 0.44 4.28 -8.67
CA GLU A 15 1.76 4.76 -9.04
C GLU A 15 2.80 4.49 -7.97
N MET A 16 2.45 4.71 -6.69
CA MET A 16 3.33 4.31 -5.59
C MET A 16 3.64 2.81 -5.63
N VAL A 17 2.65 1.95 -5.87
CA VAL A 17 2.87 0.50 -5.95
C VAL A 17 3.79 0.13 -7.12
N ARG A 18 3.62 0.78 -8.28
CA ARG A 18 4.52 0.59 -9.43
C ARG A 18 5.95 0.97 -9.09
N ASP A 19 6.15 2.14 -8.50
CA ASP A 19 7.48 2.67 -8.20
C ASP A 19 8.17 1.83 -7.13
N ASN A 20 7.43 1.37 -6.11
CA ASN A 20 7.94 0.45 -5.09
C ASN A 20 8.42 -0.88 -5.69
N ARG A 21 7.63 -1.49 -6.58
CA ARG A 21 7.99 -2.77 -7.22
C ARG A 21 9.12 -2.65 -8.23
N LYS A 22 9.23 -1.51 -8.90
CA LYS A 22 10.26 -1.26 -9.92
C LYS A 22 11.61 -0.97 -9.31
N ASN A 23 11.65 -0.11 -8.28
CA ASN A 23 12.89 0.39 -7.71
C ASN A 23 13.34 -0.42 -6.48
N GLY A 24 12.41 -1.09 -5.80
CA GLY A 24 12.66 -1.68 -4.49
C GLY A 24 12.92 -0.62 -3.41
N GLY A 25 13.08 -1.04 -2.17
CA GLY A 25 13.34 -0.11 -1.06
C GLY A 25 12.21 0.90 -0.81
N ILE A 26 12.53 1.95 -0.04
CA ILE A 26 11.60 3.03 0.30
C ILE A 26 11.82 4.20 -0.67
N GLN A 27 10.74 4.67 -1.30
CA GLN A 27 10.76 5.71 -2.34
C GLN A 27 10.12 7.04 -1.85
N HIS A 28 10.03 7.23 -0.53
CA HIS A 28 9.39 8.38 0.11
C HIS A 28 10.04 8.69 1.47
N ASP A 29 9.76 9.88 2.03
CA ASP A 29 10.29 10.32 3.32
C ASP A 29 9.27 10.25 4.47
N TYR A 30 8.12 9.59 4.25
CA TYR A 30 7.10 9.42 5.28
C TYR A 30 7.47 8.37 6.34
N ASP A 31 7.32 8.74 7.62
CA ASP A 31 7.53 7.83 8.74
C ASP A 31 6.49 6.69 8.76
N ILE A 32 5.24 7.01 8.43
CA ILE A 32 4.11 6.07 8.38
C ILE A 32 3.33 6.27 7.07
N MET A 33 2.98 5.16 6.42
CA MET A 33 1.99 5.17 5.33
C MET A 33 0.76 4.34 5.68
N ILE A 34 -0.40 4.83 5.30
CA ILE A 34 -1.71 4.18 5.47
C ILE A 34 -2.39 4.12 4.11
N GLY A 35 -2.92 2.96 3.74
CA GLY A 35 -3.68 2.84 2.50
C GLY A 35 -3.92 1.39 2.08
N PRO A 36 -4.52 1.18 0.91
CA PRO A 36 -4.92 -0.16 0.48
C PRO A 36 -3.76 -1.13 0.37
N VAL A 37 -3.98 -2.37 0.76
CA VAL A 37 -3.09 -3.49 0.46
C VAL A 37 -3.33 -4.00 -0.97
N ALA A 38 -2.24 -4.22 -1.71
CA ALA A 38 -2.28 -4.91 -3.00
C ALA A 38 -2.38 -6.44 -2.80
N ASN A 39 -3.45 -6.91 -2.13
CA ASN A 39 -3.73 -8.33 -1.85
C ASN A 39 -4.31 -9.08 -3.07
N ASP A 40 -4.64 -10.36 -2.91
CA ASP A 40 -5.11 -11.25 -3.98
C ASP A 40 -6.24 -10.66 -4.84
N ASP A 41 -7.22 -10.00 -4.22
CA ASP A 41 -8.38 -9.41 -4.91
C ASP A 41 -8.01 -8.25 -5.87
N THR A 42 -6.86 -7.60 -5.64
CA THR A 42 -6.40 -6.44 -6.42
C THR A 42 -5.13 -6.74 -7.22
N MET A 43 -4.38 -7.77 -6.83
CA MET A 43 -3.05 -8.09 -7.32
C MET A 43 -3.02 -8.31 -8.83
N VAL A 44 -4.00 -8.99 -9.41
CA VAL A 44 -4.03 -9.24 -10.87
C VAL A 44 -4.07 -7.92 -11.63
N THR A 45 -4.97 -7.02 -11.27
CA THR A 45 -5.12 -5.71 -11.94
C THR A 45 -3.87 -4.85 -11.74
N VAL A 46 -3.35 -4.81 -10.52
CA VAL A 46 -2.11 -4.08 -10.19
C VAL A 46 -0.93 -4.63 -11.01
N ASN A 47 -0.77 -5.95 -11.12
CA ASN A 47 0.31 -6.56 -11.89
C ASN A 47 0.24 -6.19 -13.38
N ARG A 48 -0.97 -6.20 -13.96
CA ARG A 48 -1.18 -5.80 -15.35
C ARG A 48 -0.86 -4.33 -15.57
N PHE A 49 -1.20 -3.46 -14.62
CA PHE A 49 -0.79 -2.06 -14.64
C PHE A 49 0.74 -1.90 -14.59
N VAL A 50 1.40 -2.56 -13.63
CA VAL A 50 2.87 -2.50 -13.46
C VAL A 50 3.62 -3.01 -14.69
N GLN A 51 3.06 -4.01 -15.40
CA GLN A 51 3.60 -4.54 -16.66
C GLN A 51 3.33 -3.65 -17.89
N GLY A 52 2.60 -2.54 -17.72
CA GLY A 52 2.21 -1.65 -18.82
C GLY A 52 1.10 -2.20 -19.73
N ILE A 53 0.40 -3.26 -19.29
CA ILE A 53 -0.72 -3.86 -20.05
C ILE A 53 -1.98 -3.02 -19.89
N TYR A 54 -2.20 -2.45 -18.71
CA TYR A 54 -3.29 -1.51 -18.44
C TYR A 54 -2.74 -0.10 -18.24
N THR A 55 -3.47 0.90 -18.72
CA THR A 55 -3.26 2.29 -18.30
C THR A 55 -3.73 2.47 -16.85
N ALA A 56 -3.37 3.59 -16.23
CA ALA A 56 -3.82 3.90 -14.87
C ALA A 56 -5.35 4.00 -14.82
N GLU A 57 -5.97 4.67 -15.79
CA GLU A 57 -7.42 4.85 -15.86
C GLU A 57 -8.15 3.50 -15.95
N GLU A 58 -7.65 2.59 -16.80
CA GLU A 58 -8.22 1.26 -16.97
C GLU A 58 -8.08 0.41 -15.68
N ALA A 59 -6.92 0.47 -15.04
CA ALA A 59 -6.68 -0.23 -13.77
C ALA A 59 -7.62 0.27 -12.67
N ILE A 60 -7.79 1.59 -12.52
CA ILE A 60 -8.70 2.19 -11.54
C ILE A 60 -10.15 1.81 -11.84
N SER A 61 -10.56 1.86 -13.11
CA SER A 61 -11.90 1.43 -13.52
C SER A 61 -12.16 -0.02 -13.10
N ARG A 62 -11.20 -0.93 -13.31
CA ARG A 62 -11.32 -2.34 -12.89
C ARG A 62 -11.36 -2.52 -11.37
N LEU A 63 -10.61 -1.71 -10.64
CA LEU A 63 -10.51 -1.75 -9.18
C LEU A 63 -11.72 -1.12 -8.46
N ARG A 64 -12.61 -0.40 -9.17
CA ARG A 64 -13.74 0.33 -8.57
C ARG A 64 -14.72 -0.53 -7.76
N PHE A 65 -14.76 -1.83 -8.03
CA PHE A 65 -15.61 -2.79 -7.31
C PHE A 65 -14.84 -3.63 -6.29
N SER A 66 -13.51 -3.49 -6.25
CA SER A 66 -12.67 -4.20 -5.29
C SER A 66 -12.87 -3.62 -3.90
N LYS A 67 -13.00 -4.48 -2.89
CA LYS A 67 -12.99 -4.06 -1.49
C LYS A 67 -11.54 -3.85 -1.07
N ALA A 68 -11.16 -2.60 -0.83
CA ALA A 68 -9.86 -2.27 -0.24
C ALA A 68 -9.86 -2.64 1.26
N ASN A 69 -8.75 -3.20 1.71
CA ASN A 69 -8.41 -3.26 3.13
C ASN A 69 -7.15 -2.40 3.34
N ASP A 70 -7.16 -1.55 4.35
CA ASP A 70 -6.00 -0.70 4.59
C ASP A 70 -4.94 -1.44 5.41
N GLN A 71 -3.68 -1.21 5.04
CA GLN A 71 -2.51 -1.53 5.82
C GLN A 71 -1.91 -0.26 6.45
N VAL A 72 -1.11 -0.46 7.48
CA VAL A 72 -0.27 0.57 8.09
C VAL A 72 1.17 0.08 8.05
N THR A 73 2.07 0.86 7.44
CA THR A 73 3.50 0.55 7.37
C THR A 73 4.34 1.60 8.08
N PHE A 74 5.38 1.15 8.77
CA PHE A 74 6.28 1.96 9.58
C PHE A 74 7.68 1.91 8.95
N HIS A 75 8.26 3.06 8.64
CA HIS A 75 9.50 3.14 7.86
C HIS A 75 10.68 3.76 8.63
N THR A 76 10.46 4.23 9.87
CA THR A 76 11.51 4.78 10.74
C THR A 76 11.43 4.21 12.15
N GLU A 77 12.54 4.22 12.88
CA GLU A 77 12.59 3.81 14.29
C GLU A 77 11.66 4.69 15.16
N GLN A 78 11.55 5.98 14.84
CA GLN A 78 10.61 6.88 15.51
C GLN A 78 9.17 6.39 15.36
N ALA A 79 8.77 5.96 14.17
CA ALA A 79 7.43 5.43 13.92
C ALA A 79 7.16 4.15 14.72
N VAL A 80 8.14 3.23 14.75
CA VAL A 80 8.05 1.97 15.51
C VAL A 80 7.98 2.24 17.01
N SER A 81 8.72 3.24 17.52
CA SER A 81 8.73 3.59 18.95
C SER A 81 7.36 4.04 19.48
N CYS A 82 6.44 4.42 18.58
CA CYS A 82 5.07 4.80 18.93
C CYS A 82 4.15 3.59 19.18
N LEU A 83 4.57 2.38 18.85
CA LEU A 83 3.81 1.16 19.09
C LEU A 83 3.84 0.78 20.57
N LYS A 84 2.66 0.58 21.16
CA LYS A 84 2.51 0.03 22.51
C LYS A 84 1.99 -1.40 22.40
N LEU A 85 2.75 -2.36 22.91
CA LEU A 85 2.27 -3.74 23.03
C LEU A 85 1.11 -3.78 24.04
N ILE A 86 -0.09 -4.14 23.57
CA ILE A 86 -1.28 -4.26 24.42
C ILE A 86 -1.40 -5.69 24.97
N ARG A 87 -1.20 -6.71 24.12
CA ARG A 87 -1.37 -8.12 24.49
C ARG A 87 -0.57 -9.04 23.56
N ARG A 88 -0.14 -10.18 24.09
CA ARG A 88 0.47 -11.30 23.35
C ARG A 88 -0.16 -12.60 23.82
N TYR A 89 -0.36 -13.55 22.92
CA TYR A 89 -0.86 -14.89 23.23
C TYR A 89 0.05 -15.92 22.60
N GLN A 90 0.16 -17.10 23.22
CA GLN A 90 0.70 -18.29 22.58
C GLN A 90 -0.46 -19.17 22.13
N VAL A 91 -0.43 -19.55 20.87
CA VAL A 91 -1.35 -20.54 20.31
C VAL A 91 -0.55 -21.83 20.20
N GLY A 92 -1.02 -22.88 20.87
CA GLY A 92 -0.43 -24.22 20.86
C GLY A 92 -0.86 -25.05 19.66
#